data_AF-A0AAV9EBP1-F1
#
_entry.id   AF-A0AAV9EBP1-F1
#
_cell.length_a   1.000
_cell.length_b   1.000
_cell.length_c   1.000
_cell.angle_alpha   90.00
_cell.angle_beta   90.00
_cell.angle_gamma   90.00
#
_symmetry.space_group_name_H-M   'P 1'
#
loop_
_entity.id
_entity.type
_entity.pdbx_description
1 polymer ?
#
loop_
_entity_poly.entity_id
_entity_poly.type
_entity_poly.pdbx_seq_one_letter_code
_entity_poly.pdbx_strand_id
1 'polypeptide(L)'
;MAGVWGGGYLTAQGRGSDSDTGGYVFKYCIVTGTGPTYLGRAWNTHSRVVFYKSLFNVPINPAGWDAWNHKDSTNTIFYAEEDCFGEGSEKSRRVSWVRKLSGSDVSLFAGDFDEGCMWIKQQP
;
A
#
# COMPACT_ATOMS: atom_id res chain seq x y z
N MET A 1 -4.02 -18.94 21.09
CA MET A 1 -5.30 -18.23 20.94
C MET A 1 -5.18 -17.31 19.75
N ALA A 2 -5.96 -17.53 18.68
CA ALA A 2 -5.95 -16.64 17.52
C ALA A 2 -6.66 -15.34 17.94
N GLY A 3 -5.89 -14.30 18.24
CA GLY A 3 -6.45 -12.98 18.57
C GLY A 3 -7.33 -12.51 17.41
N VAL A 4 -8.57 -12.14 17.71
CA VAL A 4 -9.43 -11.45 16.76
C VAL A 4 -8.83 -10.07 16.54
N TRP A 5 -8.10 -9.90 15.43
CA TRP A 5 -7.62 -8.58 14.99
C TRP A 5 -8.82 -7.81 14.43
N GLY A 6 -9.64 -7.24 15.31
CA GLY A 6 -10.59 -6.19 14.93
C GLY A 6 -9.81 -4.92 14.64
N GLY A 7 -9.22 -4.83 13.45
CA GLY A 7 -8.35 -3.74 13.04
C GLY A 7 -8.96 -2.91 11.91
N GLY A 8 -8.63 -1.62 11.89
CA GLY A 8 -8.97 -0.73 10.79
C GLY A 8 -8.13 -1.03 9.53
N TYR A 9 -8.43 -0.29 8.46
CA TYR A 9 -7.66 -0.33 7.21
C TYR A 9 -7.26 1.09 6.86
N LEU A 10 -5.98 1.33 6.57
CA LEU A 10 -5.51 2.66 6.14
C LEU A 10 -6.02 3.00 4.74
N THR A 11 -6.18 2.00 3.87
CA THR A 11 -6.54 2.20 2.47
C THR A 11 -7.61 1.22 1.99
N ALA A 12 -8.42 1.66 1.02
CA ALA A 12 -9.41 0.85 0.32
C ALA A 12 -9.50 1.28 -1.15
N GLN A 13 -8.46 0.99 -1.94
CA GLN A 13 -8.36 1.51 -3.32
C GLN A 13 -9.25 0.71 -4.28
N GLY A 14 -9.98 1.41 -5.17
CA GLY A 14 -11.09 0.85 -5.95
C GLY A 14 -10.84 0.56 -7.44
N ARG A 15 -9.59 0.50 -7.89
CA ARG A 15 -9.25 0.22 -9.31
C ARG A 15 -9.85 -1.10 -9.78
N GLY A 16 -10.59 -1.05 -10.89
CA GLY A 16 -11.40 -2.17 -11.39
C GLY A 16 -10.91 -2.86 -12.66
N SER A 17 -9.91 -2.31 -13.35
CA SER A 17 -9.38 -2.87 -14.60
C SER A 17 -7.90 -2.55 -14.80
N ASP A 18 -7.26 -3.28 -15.72
CA ASP A 18 -5.87 -3.04 -16.11
C ASP A 18 -5.67 -1.71 -16.85
N SER A 19 -6.68 -1.26 -17.60
CA SER A 19 -6.66 0.01 -18.35
C SER A 19 -6.71 1.26 -17.46
N ASP A 20 -7.18 1.13 -16.22
CA ASP A 20 -7.20 2.23 -15.26
C ASP A 20 -5.77 2.49 -14.74
N THR A 21 -5.30 3.73 -14.86
CA THR A 21 -3.97 4.15 -14.43
C THR A 21 -3.93 4.65 -12.99
N GLY A 22 -5.07 4.71 -12.29
CA GLY A 22 -5.18 5.18 -10.91
C GLY A 22 -4.54 4.26 -9.87
N GLY A 23 -4.36 4.79 -8.66
CA GLY A 23 -3.76 4.09 -7.53
C GLY A 23 -3.46 5.05 -6.39
N TYR A 24 -3.12 4.51 -5.22
CA TYR A 24 -2.59 5.31 -4.12
C TYR A 24 -1.11 5.04 -3.93
N VAL A 25 -0.33 6.12 -3.80
CA VAL A 25 1.10 6.04 -3.49
C VAL A 25 1.36 6.94 -2.29
N PHE A 26 1.95 6.38 -1.24
CA PHE A 26 2.40 7.10 -0.06
C PHE A 26 3.93 7.08 -0.04
N LYS A 27 4.54 8.25 -0.27
CA LYS A 27 5.99 8.44 -0.26
C LYS A 27 6.38 9.28 0.95
N TYR A 28 7.44 8.88 1.66
CA TYR A 28 8.01 9.67 2.76
C TYR A 28 7.00 10.06 3.85
N CYS A 29 6.02 9.19 4.10
CA CYS A 29 4.97 9.43 5.07
C CYS A 29 5.34 8.87 6.45
N ILE A 30 4.68 9.40 7.49
CA ILE A 30 4.69 8.81 8.82
C ILE A 30 3.27 8.29 9.11
N VAL A 31 3.14 6.98 9.23
CA VAL A 31 1.89 6.32 9.61
C VAL A 31 1.90 6.15 11.13
N THR A 32 0.89 6.69 11.80
CA THR A 32 0.74 6.63 13.27
C THR A 32 -0.65 6.16 13.66
N GLY A 33 -0.78 5.60 14.86
CA GLY A 33 -2.05 5.13 15.40
C GLY A 33 -1.90 4.35 16.70
N THR A 34 -3.02 4.02 17.34
CA THR A 34 -3.05 3.37 18.66
C THR A 34 -3.59 1.95 18.65
N GLY A 35 -4.07 1.47 17.50
CA GLY A 35 -4.75 0.18 17.37
C GLY A 35 -4.15 -0.70 16.29
N PRO A 36 -4.38 -2.02 16.37
CA PRO A 36 -4.03 -2.95 15.30
C PRO A 36 -4.66 -2.51 13.97
N THR A 37 -3.86 -2.43 12.90
CA THR A 37 -4.38 -1.96 11.59
C THR A 37 -3.77 -2.73 10.42
N TYR A 38 -4.49 -2.79 9.31
CA TYR A 38 -3.96 -3.24 8.02
C TYR A 38 -3.57 -2.03 7.18
N LEU A 39 -2.55 -2.20 6.33
CA LEU A 39 -2.14 -1.19 5.35
C LEU A 39 -3.23 -0.94 4.30
N GLY A 40 -4.02 -1.96 3.99
CA GLY A 40 -5.12 -1.78 3.07
C GLY A 40 -5.95 -3.03 2.83
N ARG A 41 -7.12 -2.79 2.25
CA ARG A 41 -7.98 -3.83 1.68
C ARG A 41 -8.35 -3.54 0.24
N ALA A 42 -8.42 -4.58 -0.58
CA ALA A 42 -8.87 -4.43 -1.96
C ALA A 42 -10.36 -4.15 -2.01
N TRP A 43 -10.74 -2.90 -2.36
CA TRP A 43 -12.14 -2.57 -2.62
C TRP A 43 -12.61 -3.21 -3.93
N ASN A 44 -11.70 -3.36 -4.91
CA ASN A 44 -11.99 -3.95 -6.21
C ASN A 44 -10.81 -4.82 -6.69
N THR A 45 -11.02 -5.59 -7.76
CA THR A 45 -10.15 -6.68 -8.22
C THR A 45 -8.75 -6.25 -8.69
N HIS A 46 -8.58 -4.99 -9.10
CA HIS A 46 -7.31 -4.46 -9.62
C HIS A 46 -6.70 -3.40 -8.69
N SER A 47 -7.08 -3.46 -7.40
CA SER A 47 -6.68 -2.48 -6.39
C SER A 47 -5.18 -2.27 -6.36
N ARG A 48 -4.74 -1.00 -6.30
CA ARG A 48 -3.32 -0.64 -6.32
C ARG A 48 -2.96 0.37 -5.25
N VAL A 49 -2.04 -0.03 -4.36
CA VAL A 49 -1.54 0.79 -3.25
C VAL A 49 -0.04 0.53 -3.07
N VAL A 50 0.75 1.58 -2.96
CA VAL A 50 2.21 1.50 -2.74
C VAL A 50 2.59 2.38 -1.55
N PHE A 51 3.32 1.81 -0.59
CA PHE A 51 4.06 2.57 0.42
C PHE A 51 5.54 2.54 0.08
N TYR A 52 6.17 3.71 0.04
CA TYR A 52 7.59 3.88 -0.28
C TYR A 52 8.27 4.75 0.76
N LYS A 53 9.40 4.28 1.30
CA LYS A 53 10.26 5.04 2.24
C LYS A 53 9.47 5.72 3.37
N SER A 54 8.50 5.01 3.92
CA SER A 54 7.58 5.53 4.94
C SER A 54 7.80 4.86 6.29
N LEU A 55 7.62 5.62 7.37
CA LEU A 55 7.71 5.16 8.74
C LEU A 55 6.36 4.58 9.19
N PHE A 56 6.33 3.31 9.58
CA PHE A 56 5.19 2.68 10.24
C PHE A 56 5.40 2.70 11.76
N ASN A 57 5.01 3.82 12.38
CA ASN A 57 5.00 4.04 13.82
C ASN A 57 3.62 3.67 14.41
N VAL A 58 3.17 2.47 14.05
CA VAL A 58 1.94 1.85 14.53
C VAL A 58 2.07 0.33 14.34
N PRO A 59 1.44 -0.51 15.19
CA PRO A 59 1.38 -1.94 14.96
C PRO A 59 0.56 -2.27 13.70
N ILE A 60 1.26 -2.69 12.65
CA ILE A 60 0.63 -3.25 11.45
C ILE A 60 0.36 -4.74 11.68
N ASN A 61 -0.83 -5.20 11.31
CA ASN A 61 -1.17 -6.61 11.32
C ASN A 61 -0.08 -7.40 10.57
N PRO A 62 0.41 -8.53 11.08
CA PRO A 62 1.48 -9.27 10.43
C PRO A 62 1.20 -9.61 8.96
N ALA A 63 -0.06 -9.92 8.61
CA ALA A 63 -0.49 -10.17 7.24
C ALA A 63 -0.34 -8.92 6.34
N GLY A 64 -0.42 -7.72 6.93
CA GLY A 64 -0.25 -6.40 6.32
C GLY A 64 -1.42 -5.95 5.46
N TRP A 65 -1.91 -6.85 4.61
CA TRP A 65 -2.90 -6.56 3.58
C TRP A 65 -4.02 -7.58 3.56
N ASP A 66 -5.17 -7.13 3.07
CA ASP A 66 -6.37 -7.96 2.94
C ASP A 66 -6.91 -7.90 1.50
N ALA A 67 -7.05 -9.05 0.84
CA ALA A 67 -7.69 -9.12 -0.47
C ALA A 67 -9.22 -8.93 -0.39
N TRP A 68 -9.76 -8.85 0.83
CA TRP A 68 -11.17 -8.78 1.13
C TRP A 68 -11.95 -9.91 0.46
N ASN A 69 -12.89 -9.57 -0.42
CA ASN A 69 -13.73 -10.52 -1.15
C ASN A 69 -13.10 -10.98 -2.47
N HIS A 70 -11.89 -10.50 -2.80
CA HIS A 70 -11.22 -10.74 -4.08
C HIS A 70 -10.01 -11.68 -3.93
N LYS A 71 -10.15 -12.72 -3.07
CA LYS A 71 -9.07 -13.67 -2.77
C LYS A 71 -8.62 -14.47 -3.99
N ASP A 72 -9.51 -14.66 -4.96
CA ASP A 72 -9.21 -15.33 -6.23
C ASP A 72 -8.54 -14.39 -7.26
N SER A 73 -8.44 -13.09 -6.94
CA SER A 73 -7.87 -12.05 -7.80
C SER A 73 -6.60 -11.42 -7.21
N THR A 74 -5.91 -12.11 -6.29
CA THR A 74 -4.65 -11.61 -5.70
C THR A 74 -3.54 -11.42 -6.74
N ASN A 75 -3.66 -12.07 -7.91
CA ASN A 75 -2.76 -11.91 -9.05
C ASN A 75 -2.98 -10.61 -9.84
N THR A 76 -4.09 -9.89 -9.65
CA THR A 76 -4.37 -8.59 -10.29
C THR A 76 -4.28 -7.43 -9.31
N ILE A 77 -4.33 -7.70 -8.00
CA ILE A 77 -4.05 -6.71 -6.95
C ILE A 77 -2.55 -6.37 -6.95
N PHE A 78 -2.25 -5.08 -6.80
CA PHE A 78 -0.88 -4.55 -6.74
C PHE A 78 -0.67 -3.78 -5.44
N TYR A 79 -0.31 -4.51 -4.38
CA TYR A 79 0.07 -3.92 -3.09
C TYR A 79 1.55 -4.12 -2.81
N ALA A 80 2.24 -3.04 -2.44
CA ALA A 80 3.68 -3.08 -2.23
C ALA A 80 4.13 -2.16 -1.08
N GLU A 81 5.20 -2.59 -0.40
CA GLU A 81 5.91 -1.85 0.64
C GLU A 81 7.43 -1.92 0.32
N GLU A 82 8.01 -0.78 -0.05
CA GLU A 82 9.44 -0.70 -0.39
C GLU A 82 10.15 0.32 0.50
N ASP A 83 11.30 -0.06 1.06
CA ASP A 83 12.10 0.74 2.00
C ASP A 83 11.32 1.35 3.19
N CYS A 84 10.19 0.77 3.57
CA CYS A 84 9.45 1.19 4.76
C CYS A 84 10.12 0.65 6.03
N PHE A 85 10.03 1.42 7.11
CA PHE A 85 10.74 1.16 8.37
C PHE A 85 9.85 1.43 9.59
N GLY A 86 10.29 1.03 10.78
CA GLY A 86 9.55 1.21 12.04
C GLY A 86 8.98 -0.10 12.59
N GLU A 87 8.23 -0.01 13.70
CA GLU A 87 7.69 -1.20 14.39
C GLU A 87 6.73 -2.01 13.52
N GLY A 88 5.99 -1.34 12.62
CA GLY A 88 5.03 -1.97 11.74
C GLY A 88 5.61 -2.56 10.45
N SER A 89 6.91 -2.36 10.18
CA SER A 89 7.52 -2.71 8.88
C SER A 89 8.02 -4.14 8.76
N GLU A 90 7.79 -5.00 9.76
CA GLU A 90 8.18 -6.41 9.71
C GLU A 90 7.39 -7.16 8.62
N LYS A 91 8.10 -7.76 7.65
CA LYS A 91 7.51 -8.36 6.44
C LYS A 91 7.44 -9.88 6.43
N SER A 92 8.09 -10.59 7.34
CA SER A 92 8.20 -12.07 7.35
C SER A 92 6.88 -12.83 7.38
N ARG A 93 5.80 -12.18 7.83
CA ARG A 93 4.45 -12.77 7.95
C ARG A 93 3.42 -12.10 7.02
N ARG A 94 3.87 -11.27 6.08
CA ARG A 94 2.99 -10.66 5.09
C ARG A 94 2.35 -11.73 4.23
N VAL A 95 1.16 -11.42 3.72
CA VAL A 95 0.51 -12.27 2.72
C VAL A 95 1.44 -12.47 1.52
N SER A 96 1.47 -13.69 0.97
CA SER A 96 2.46 -14.09 -0.04
C SER A 96 2.31 -13.37 -1.39
N TRP A 97 1.18 -12.73 -1.63
CA TRP A 97 0.87 -12.01 -2.87
C TRP A 97 1.25 -10.53 -2.86
N VAL A 98 1.85 -10.02 -1.77
CA VAL A 98 2.45 -8.68 -1.78
C VAL A 98 3.50 -8.60 -2.89
N ARG A 99 3.45 -7.50 -3.65
CA ARG A 99 4.36 -7.25 -4.75
C ARG A 99 5.68 -6.72 -4.23
N LYS A 100 6.76 -7.18 -4.85
CA LYS A 100 8.07 -6.56 -4.76
C LYS A 100 8.19 -5.56 -5.91
N LEU A 101 8.58 -4.32 -5.62
CA LEU A 101 8.79 -3.34 -6.66
C LEU A 101 10.06 -3.68 -7.46
N SER A 102 9.95 -3.70 -8.78
CA SER A 102 11.11 -3.66 -9.67
C SER A 102 11.68 -2.24 -9.75
N GLY A 103 12.90 -2.08 -10.29
CA GLY A 103 13.46 -0.74 -10.51
C GLY A 103 12.57 0.16 -11.38
N SER A 104 11.91 -0.41 -12.39
CA SER A 104 10.91 0.29 -13.20
C SER A 104 9.66 0.67 -12.40
N ASP A 105 9.19 -0.19 -11.49
CA ASP A 105 8.04 0.14 -10.63
C ASP A 105 8.38 1.25 -9.64
N VAL A 106 9.60 1.26 -9.10
CA VAL A 106 10.08 2.35 -8.26
C VAL A 106 10.11 3.65 -9.05
N SER A 107 10.62 3.67 -10.28
CA SER A 107 10.57 4.88 -11.11
C SER A 107 9.13 5.31 -11.43
N LEU A 108 8.23 4.37 -11.68
CA LEU A 108 6.83 4.67 -12.02
C LEU A 108 6.02 5.20 -10.83
N PHE A 109 6.10 4.54 -9.67
CA PHE A 109 5.29 4.86 -8.50
C PHE A 109 6.01 5.76 -7.51
N ALA A 110 7.34 5.67 -7.42
CA ALA A 110 8.16 6.37 -6.45
C ALA A 110 9.18 7.32 -7.08
N GLY A 111 9.13 7.54 -8.40
CA GLY A 111 9.83 8.63 -9.08
C GLY A 111 9.28 10.00 -8.66
N ASP A 112 9.96 11.06 -9.08
CA ASP A 112 9.55 12.42 -8.77
C ASP A 112 8.33 12.82 -9.61
N PHE A 113 7.17 12.86 -8.97
CA PHE A 113 5.92 13.28 -9.61
C PHE A 113 5.95 14.76 -10.04
N ASP A 114 6.88 15.54 -9.48
CA ASP A 114 7.02 16.99 -9.67
C ASP A 114 7.53 17.36 -11.08
N GLU A 115 8.20 16.45 -11.78
CA GLU A 115 8.69 16.71 -13.13
C GLU A 115 7.57 16.70 -14.17
N GLY A 116 6.53 15.87 -13.98
CA GLY A 116 5.37 15.79 -14.86
C GLY A 116 4.18 16.67 -14.44
N CYS A 117 4.09 17.03 -13.15
CA CYS A 117 2.95 17.81 -12.63
C CYS A 117 3.19 19.32 -12.76
N MET A 118 3.02 19.86 -13.98
CA MET A 118 3.18 21.29 -14.26
C MET A 118 2.33 22.19 -13.33
N TRP A 119 1.19 21.70 -12.85
CA TRP A 119 0.29 22.43 -11.95
C TRP A 119 0.87 22.66 -10.55
N ILE A 120 1.74 21.77 -10.06
CA ILE A 120 2.31 21.86 -8.70
C ILE A 120 3.34 23.00 -8.63
N LYS A 121 4.08 23.21 -9.72
CA LYS A 121 5.02 24.34 -9.87
C LYS A 121 4.32 25.69 -10.05
N GLN A 122 3.01 25.67 -10.29
CA GLN A 122 2.17 26.86 -10.48
C GLN A 122 1.38 27.21 -9.21
N GLN A 123 1.60 26.52 -8.10
CA GLN A 123 1.00 26.92 -6.82
C GLN A 123 1.60 28.27 -6.35
N PRO A 124 0.77 29.18 -5.82
CA PRO A 124 1.21 30.51 -5.36
C PRO A 124 2.16 30.47 -4.17
#